data_AF-A0A0D0KL39-F1
#
_entry.id   AF-A0A0D0KL39-F1
#
_cell.length_a   1.000
_cell.length_b   1.000
_cell.length_c   1.000
_cell.angle_alpha   90.00
_cell.angle_beta   90.00
_cell.angle_gamma   90.00
#
_symmetry.space_group_name_H-M   'P 1'
#
loop_
_entity.id
_entity.type
_entity.pdbx_description
1 polymer ?
#
loop_
_entity_poly.entity_id
_entity_poly.type
_entity_poly.pdbx_seq_one_letter_code
_entity_poly.pdbx_strand_id
1 'polypeptide(L)'
;MAIHYSPSPDAVACGRTGSSLSATQDQAQVSCKLCLRSLEKEAAPAAAVNRTPTLAELRAAARAAKAPVKQPEPKAALSVREAWRQKLEQIPGRNRLPRGTARQAYV
;
A
#
# COMPACT_ATOMS: atom_id res chain seq x y z
N MET A 1 -2.16 1.50 36.44
CA MET A 1 -1.33 0.35 36.04
C MET A 1 -2.12 -0.42 34.98
N ALA A 2 -1.55 -0.71 33.81
CA ALA A 2 -2.28 -1.41 32.73
C ALA A 2 -1.67 -2.79 32.52
N ILE A 3 -2.51 -3.82 32.52
CA ILE A 3 -2.11 -5.19 32.23
C ILE A 3 -2.26 -5.41 30.72
N HIS A 4 -1.16 -5.81 30.10
CA HIS A 4 -1.05 -6.00 28.66
C HIS A 4 -1.31 -7.45 28.26
N TYR A 5 -1.89 -7.65 27.08
CA TYR A 5 -1.99 -8.98 26.50
C TYR A 5 -0.66 -9.39 25.87
N SER A 6 -0.11 -10.54 26.27
CA SER A 6 1.12 -11.11 25.75
C SER A 6 0.81 -12.46 25.11
N PRO A 7 0.71 -12.54 23.77
CA PRO A 7 0.50 -13.83 23.09
C PRO A 7 1.74 -14.74 23.16
N SER A 8 2.92 -14.16 23.44
CA SER A 8 4.19 -14.86 23.63
C SER A 8 5.05 -14.09 24.64
N PRO A 9 5.92 -14.76 25.42
CA PRO A 9 6.65 -14.14 26.54
C PRO A 9 7.44 -12.87 26.17
N ASP A 10 7.89 -12.73 24.92
CA ASP A 10 8.70 -11.59 24.45
C ASP A 10 7.91 -10.53 23.68
N ALA A 11 6.58 -10.70 23.54
CA ALA A 11 5.76 -9.79 22.76
C ALA A 11 4.47 -9.40 23.50
N VAL A 12 4.14 -8.12 23.40
CA VAL A 12 2.85 -7.55 23.82
C VAL A 12 2.07 -7.19 22.57
N ALA A 13 0.78 -7.54 22.51
CA ALA A 13 -0.05 -7.33 21.34
C ALA A 13 -0.15 -5.87 20.88
N CYS A 14 -0.03 -4.89 21.80
CA CYS A 14 -0.01 -3.47 21.45
C CYS A 14 1.38 -2.90 21.12
N GLY A 15 2.42 -3.72 21.03
CA GLY A 15 3.77 -3.33 20.61
C GLY A 15 4.58 -2.55 21.66
N ARG A 16 4.09 -2.44 22.90
CA ARG A 16 4.87 -1.83 23.99
C ARG A 16 5.98 -2.77 24.46
N THR A 17 7.12 -2.20 24.79
CA THR A 17 8.32 -2.91 25.28
C THR A 17 8.82 -2.27 26.57
N GLY A 18 9.50 -3.06 27.42
CA GLY A 18 10.05 -2.60 28.70
C GLY A 18 10.00 -3.69 29.76
N SER A 19 11.04 -3.77 30.59
CA SER A 19 11.18 -4.77 31.65
C SER A 19 10.18 -4.62 32.79
N SER A 20 9.56 -3.45 32.94
CA SER A 20 8.55 -3.15 33.96
C SER A 20 7.10 -3.27 33.46
N LEU A 21 6.87 -3.90 32.30
CA LEU A 21 5.52 -4.11 31.78
C LEU A 21 4.85 -5.29 32.47
N SER A 22 3.70 -5.04 33.11
CA SER A 22 2.80 -6.10 33.53
C SER A 22 2.07 -6.67 32.31
N ALA A 23 2.39 -7.89 31.92
CA ALA A 23 1.74 -8.59 30.82
C ALA A 23 1.20 -9.96 31.28
N THR A 24 0.14 -10.42 30.62
CA THR A 24 -0.53 -11.69 30.91
C THR A 24 -1.02 -12.34 29.62
N GLN A 25 -1.11 -13.66 29.62
CA GLN A 25 -1.79 -14.45 28.59
C GLN A 25 -3.31 -14.57 28.86
N ASP A 26 -3.76 -14.26 30.07
CA ASP A 26 -5.17 -14.31 30.45
C ASP A 26 -5.92 -13.06 29.95
N GLN A 27 -6.76 -13.25 28.92
CA GLN A 27 -7.54 -12.17 28.33
C GLN A 27 -8.49 -11.49 29.32
N ALA A 28 -8.97 -12.20 30.35
CA ALA A 28 -9.89 -11.64 31.35
C ALA A 28 -9.21 -10.61 32.28
N GLN A 29 -7.88 -10.65 32.37
CA GLN A 29 -7.09 -9.76 33.22
C GLN A 29 -6.53 -8.55 32.47
N VAL A 30 -6.71 -8.46 31.15
CA VAL A 30 -6.14 -7.40 30.33
C VAL A 30 -6.90 -6.09 30.56
N SER A 31 -6.18 -5.04 30.97
CA SER A 31 -6.75 -3.69 31.15
C SER A 31 -6.20 -2.66 30.15
N CYS A 32 -5.21 -3.04 29.32
CA CYS A 32 -4.73 -2.19 28.24
C CYS A 32 -5.79 -2.07 27.12
N LYS A 33 -6.36 -0.88 26.95
CA LYS A 33 -7.40 -0.60 25.94
C LYS A 33 -7.00 -0.94 24.50
N LEU A 34 -5.72 -0.79 24.14
CA LEU A 34 -5.23 -1.20 22.81
C LEU A 34 -5.21 -2.73 22.65
N CYS A 35 -4.83 -3.45 23.71
CA CYS A 35 -4.83 -4.92 23.71
C CYS A 35 -6.27 -5.45 23.62
N LEU A 36 -7.19 -4.89 24.41
CA LEU A 36 -8.61 -5.26 24.38
C LEU A 36 -9.21 -5.08 22.98
N ARG A 37 -8.97 -3.95 22.33
CA ARG A 37 -9.42 -3.72 20.93
C ARG A 37 -8.87 -4.72 19.93
N SER A 38 -7.64 -5.19 20.16
CA SER A 38 -7.00 -6.18 19.27
C SER A 38 -7.67 -7.55 19.46
N LEU A 39 -7.93 -7.95 20.71
CA LEU A 39 -8.65 -9.18 21.05
C LEU A 39 -10.08 -9.18 20.50
N GLU A 40 -10.81 -8.07 20.63
CA GLU A 40 -12.16 -7.88 20.08
C GLU A 40 -12.18 -8.06 18.55
N LYS A 41 -11.13 -7.58 17.86
CA LYS A 41 -11.01 -7.70 16.41
C LYS A 41 -10.74 -9.14 15.96
N GLU A 42 -9.98 -9.93 16.71
CA GLU A 42 -9.74 -11.34 16.40
C GLU A 42 -10.96 -12.22 16.71
N ALA A 43 -11.78 -11.84 17.70
CA ALA A 43 -13.03 -12.51 18.01
C ALA A 43 -14.16 -12.21 17.00
N ALA A 44 -14.06 -11.11 16.25
CA ALA A 44 -15.03 -10.78 15.21
C ALA A 44 -14.86 -11.72 14.00
N PRO A 45 -15.95 -12.29 13.45
CA PRO A 45 -15.85 -13.12 12.26
C PRO A 45 -15.22 -12.33 11.11
N ALA A 46 -14.16 -12.86 10.52
CA ALA A 46 -13.39 -12.27 9.43
C ALA A 46 -14.21 -11.95 8.15
N ALA A 47 -15.51 -12.26 8.16
CA ALA A 47 -16.46 -12.11 7.07
C ALA A 47 -16.85 -10.64 6.74
N ALA A 48 -16.55 -9.67 7.61
CA ALA A 48 -16.97 -8.27 7.42
C ALA A 48 -15.81 -7.29 7.24
N VAL A 49 -14.63 -7.75 6.81
CA VAL A 49 -13.68 -6.81 6.20
C VAL A 49 -14.31 -6.38 4.89
N ASN A 50 -14.80 -5.14 4.82
CA ASN A 50 -15.12 -4.44 3.57
C ASN A 50 -13.85 -4.48 2.70
N ARG A 51 -13.66 -5.59 1.97
CA ARG A 51 -12.50 -5.78 1.11
C ARG A 51 -12.70 -4.86 -0.07
N THR A 52 -12.03 -3.72 -0.02
CA THR A 52 -11.75 -2.96 -1.23
C THR A 52 -11.08 -3.93 -2.20
N PRO A 53 -11.66 -4.15 -3.40
CA PRO A 53 -11.12 -5.12 -4.32
C PRO A 53 -9.66 -4.78 -4.61
N THR A 54 -8.82 -5.79 -4.55
CA THR A 54 -7.42 -5.66 -4.89
C THR A 54 -7.27 -5.27 -6.35
N LEU A 55 -6.16 -4.62 -6.67
CA LEU A 55 -5.89 -4.17 -8.03
C LEU A 55 -5.84 -5.34 -9.03
N ALA A 56 -5.47 -6.54 -8.56
CA ALA A 56 -5.53 -7.78 -9.34
C ALA A 56 -6.98 -8.19 -9.68
N GLU A 57 -7.88 -8.15 -8.70
CA GLU A 57 -9.31 -8.46 -8.89
C GLU A 57 -9.97 -7.44 -9.83
N LEU A 58 -9.65 -6.15 -9.70
CA LEU A 58 -10.12 -5.11 -10.61
C LEU A 58 -9.66 -5.33 -12.05
N ARG A 59 -8.41 -5.76 -12.24
CA ARG A 59 -7.87 -6.09 -13.58
C ARG A 59 -8.52 -7.35 -14.15
N ALA A 60 -8.82 -8.35 -13.34
CA ALA A 60 -9.50 -9.57 -13.77
C ALA A 60 -10.94 -9.27 -14.20
N ALA A 61 -11.68 -8.49 -13.41
CA ALA A 61 -13.02 -8.03 -13.75
C ALA A 61 -13.04 -7.20 -15.04
N ALA A 62 -12.07 -6.29 -15.22
CA ALA A 62 -11.96 -5.49 -16.44
C ALA A 62 -11.61 -6.31 -17.70
N ARG A 63 -10.93 -7.45 -17.55
CA ARG A 63 -10.66 -8.39 -18.65
C ARG A 63 -11.89 -9.23 -18.98
N ALA A 64 -12.62 -9.68 -17.96
CA ALA A 64 -13.85 -10.46 -18.12
C ALA A 64 -15.00 -9.64 -18.77
N ALA A 65 -15.06 -8.33 -18.50
CA ALA A 65 -16.06 -7.43 -19.06
C ALA A 65 -15.80 -6.99 -20.51
N LYS A 66 -14.66 -7.38 -21.11
CA LYS A 66 -14.35 -7.04 -22.50
C LYS A 66 -14.62 -8.22 -23.43
N ALA A 67 -15.60 -8.05 -24.33
CA ALA A 67 -15.70 -8.83 -25.56
C ALA A 67 -14.40 -8.73 -26.37
N PRO A 68 -14.05 -9.70 -27.25
CA PRO A 68 -12.79 -9.71 -27.98
C PRO A 68 -12.75 -8.58 -29.01
N VAL A 69 -12.41 -7.38 -28.54
CA VAL A 69 -12.07 -6.26 -29.41
C VAL A 69 -10.69 -6.59 -29.97
N LYS A 70 -10.62 -6.74 -31.30
CA LYS A 70 -9.36 -6.79 -32.06
C LYS A 70 -8.37 -5.82 -31.44
N GLN A 71 -7.20 -6.32 -31.04
CA GLN A 71 -6.12 -5.48 -30.55
C GLN A 71 -5.96 -4.32 -31.54
N PRO A 72 -6.12 -3.05 -31.12
CA PRO A 72 -5.76 -1.97 -31.99
C PRO A 72 -4.27 -2.16 -32.30
N GLU A 73 -3.91 -2.13 -33.58
CA GLU A 73 -2.52 -2.08 -34.00
C GLU A 73 -1.82 -1.02 -33.15
N PRO A 74 -0.60 -1.29 -32.65
CA PRO A 74 0.13 -0.32 -31.86
C PRO A 74 0.39 0.89 -32.75
N LYS A 75 -0.51 1.88 -32.71
CA LYS A 75 -0.22 3.22 -33.17
C LYS A 75 1.07 3.58 -32.45
N ALA A 76 2.11 3.92 -33.20
CA ALA A 76 3.37 4.38 -32.66
C ALA A 76 3.05 5.54 -31.72
N ALA A 77 2.87 5.21 -30.45
CA ALA A 77 2.58 6.18 -29.42
C ALA A 77 3.87 6.97 -29.37
N LEU A 78 3.84 8.20 -29.90
CA LEU A 78 4.87 9.19 -29.62
C LEU A 78 5.13 9.07 -28.14
N SER A 79 6.30 8.56 -27.80
CA SER A 79 6.55 8.16 -26.43
C SER A 79 6.32 9.40 -25.58
N VAL A 80 5.71 9.25 -24.40
CA VAL A 80 5.46 10.40 -23.49
C VAL A 80 6.72 11.25 -23.32
N ARG A 81 7.88 10.60 -23.43
CA ARG A 81 9.22 11.20 -23.46
C ARG A 81 9.52 12.08 -24.68
N GLU A 82 9.14 11.69 -25.89
CA GLU A 82 9.32 12.49 -27.11
C GLU A 82 8.44 13.73 -27.10
N ALA A 83 7.17 13.58 -26.72
CA ALA A 83 6.25 14.70 -26.56
C ALA A 83 6.78 15.69 -25.50
N TRP A 84 7.34 15.16 -24.41
CA TRP A 84 7.95 15.99 -23.37
C TRP A 84 9.21 16.73 -23.88
N ARG A 85 10.08 16.08 -24.66
CA ARG A 85 11.27 16.72 -25.23
C ARG A 85 10.90 17.87 -26.16
N GLN A 86 9.94 17.68 -27.07
CA GLN A 86 9.45 18.73 -27.96
C GLN A 86 8.89 19.94 -27.20
N LYS A 87 8.27 19.71 -26.03
CA LYS A 87 7.79 20.79 -25.18
C LYS A 87 8.93 21.57 -24.54
N LEU A 88 10.02 20.91 -24.13
CA LEU A 88 11.18 21.58 -23.54
C LEU A 88 11.93 22.45 -24.55
N GLU A 89 12.00 22.04 -25.82
CA GLU A 89 12.61 22.82 -26.92
C GLU A 89 11.86 24.13 -27.21
N GLN A 90 10.55 24.19 -26.93
CA GLN A 90 9.72 25.37 -27.13
C GLN A 90 9.83 26.40 -25.98
N ILE A 91 10.41 26.01 -24.84
CA ILE A 91 10.57 26.89 -23.68
C ILE A 91 11.94 27.59 -23.80
N PRO A 92 12.00 28.92 -23.76
CA PRO A 92 13.28 29.63 -23.85
C PRO A 92 14.18 29.30 -22.64
N GLY A 93 15.46 29.08 -22.90
CA GLY A 93 16.45 28.75 -21.89
C GLY A 93 16.96 27.32 -22.00
N ARG A 94 17.73 26.89 -21.00
CA ARG A 94 18.41 25.58 -21.00
C ARG A 94 17.63 24.61 -20.10
N ASN A 95 16.81 23.75 -20.69
CA ASN A 95 15.84 22.93 -19.99
C ASN A 95 16.35 21.50 -19.79
N ARG A 96 16.32 21.00 -18.56
CA ARG A 96 16.88 19.67 -18.25
C ARG A 96 15.87 18.54 -18.53
N LEU A 97 16.34 17.45 -19.13
CA LEU A 97 15.53 16.25 -19.35
C LEU A 97 15.07 15.57 -18.02
N PRO A 98 14.00 14.75 -18.06
CA PRO A 98 13.51 14.00 -16.90
C PRO A 98 14.57 13.08 -16.27
N ARG A 99 14.48 12.91 -14.95
CA ARG A 99 15.33 12.00 -14.18
C ARG A 99 15.14 10.55 -14.68
N GLY A 100 16.22 9.78 -14.76
CA GLY A 100 16.22 8.42 -15.33
C GLY A 100 16.71 8.33 -16.78
N THR A 101 16.96 9.46 -17.44
CA THR A 101 17.72 9.48 -18.69
C THR A 101 19.21 9.38 -18.39
N ALA A 102 19.90 8.39 -18.97
CA ALA A 102 21.36 8.29 -18.90
C ALA A 102 21.96 9.60 -19.43
N ARG A 103 22.66 10.33 -18.55
CA ARG A 103 23.11 11.72 -18.74
C ARG A 103 21.91 12.66 -18.88
N GLN A 104 21.61 13.40 -17.82
CA GLN A 104 20.53 14.39 -17.75
C GLN A 104 20.89 15.60 -18.63
N ALA A 105 20.87 15.39 -19.94
CA ALA A 105 21.19 16.40 -20.91
C ALA A 105 20.17 17.55 -20.84
N TYR A 106 20.61 18.71 -21.29
CA TYR A 106 19.77 19.86 -21.47
C TYR A 106 19.32 19.93 -22.93
N VAL A 107 18.07 20.32 -23.13
CA VAL A 107 17.46 20.69 -24.40
C VAL A 107 17.23 22.19 -24.40
#